data_AF-A0A7X7AVJ8-F1
#
_entry.id   AF-A0A7X7AVJ8-F1
#
_cell.length_a   1.000
_cell.length_b   1.000
_cell.length_c   1.000
_cell.angle_alpha   90.00
_cell.angle_beta   90.00
_cell.angle_gamma   90.00
#
_symmetry.space_group_name_H-M   'P 1'
#
loop_
_entity.id
_entity.type
_entity.pdbx_description
1 polymer ?
#
loop_
_entity_poly.entity_id
_entity_poly.type
_entity_poly.pdbx_seq_one_letter_code
_entity_poly.pdbx_strand_id
1 'polypeptide(L)'
;MNLFNKLGGRIQKSPFKVLLLTILTFALLIVGAINVKMATGSETLVDVNSSAYISNKVMEDNFGGDSILILFEGDQDELLSIENIEKMWEVENQFKYEEDIFSFMSTASIVHQMTDRQTTMIKEQVLTISGGLKEMSNKLIEVGSELQGKDIKDPKE
;
A
#
# COMPACT_ATOMS: atom_id res chain seq x y z
N MET A 1 24.39 -9.68 -62.94
CA MET A 1 23.57 -10.83 -63.40
C MET A 1 24.03 -12.20 -62.89
N ASN A 2 25.33 -12.43 -62.70
CA ASN A 2 25.86 -13.76 -62.32
C ASN A 2 25.53 -14.24 -60.90
N LEU A 3 25.15 -13.36 -59.97
CA LEU A 3 24.87 -13.73 -58.57
C LEU A 3 23.50 -14.42 -58.43
N PHE A 4 22.45 -13.81 -59.00
CA PHE A 4 21.09 -14.37 -58.97
C PHE A 4 21.00 -15.71 -59.71
N ASN A 5 21.70 -15.84 -60.85
CA ASN A 5 21.77 -17.10 -61.58
C ASN A 5 22.49 -18.20 -60.78
N LYS A 6 23.51 -17.86 -59.99
CA LYS A 6 24.19 -18.80 -59.09
C LYS A 6 23.32 -19.20 -57.90
N LEU A 7 22.57 -18.27 -57.30
CA LEU A 7 21.61 -18.57 -56.24
C LEU A 7 20.47 -19.46 -56.74
N GLY A 8 19.84 -19.07 -57.86
CA GLY A 8 18.77 -19.84 -58.49
C GLY A 8 19.21 -21.25 -58.87
N GLY A 9 20.41 -21.39 -59.45
CA GLY A 9 20.99 -22.70 -59.77
C GLY A 9 21.21 -23.59 -58.55
N ARG A 10 21.58 -23.02 -57.39
CA ARG A 10 21.70 -23.78 -56.12
C ARG A 10 20.35 -24.21 -55.56
N ILE A 11 19.33 -23.35 -55.67
CA ILE A 11 17.96 -23.66 -55.25
C ILE A 11 17.40 -24.82 -56.09
N GLN A 12 17.61 -24.78 -57.41
CA GLN A 12 17.11 -25.80 -58.33
C GLN A 12 17.83 -27.15 -58.18
N LYS A 13 19.15 -27.14 -57.91
CA LYS A 13 19.95 -28.37 -57.80
C LYS A 13 19.69 -29.16 -56.51
N SER A 14 19.26 -28.49 -55.43
CA SER A 14 18.99 -29.15 -54.14
C SER A 14 17.83 -28.49 -53.39
N PRO A 15 16.58 -28.59 -53.89
CA PRO A 15 15.44 -27.86 -53.37
C PRO A 15 15.10 -28.23 -51.91
N PHE A 16 15.17 -29.52 -51.55
CA PHE A 16 14.92 -29.98 -50.19
C PHE A 16 15.89 -29.41 -49.14
N LYS A 17 17.18 -29.31 -49.49
CA LYS A 17 18.20 -28.78 -48.56
C LYS A 17 18.01 -27.29 -48.31
N VAL A 18 17.64 -26.55 -49.36
CA VAL A 18 17.34 -25.11 -49.24
C VAL A 18 16.07 -24.90 -48.41
N LEU A 19 15.01 -25.67 -48.67
CA LEU A 19 13.78 -25.59 -47.89
C LEU A 19 14.02 -25.85 -46.40
N LEU A 20 14.76 -26.91 -46.07
CA LEU A 20 15.11 -27.25 -44.68
C LEU A 20 15.93 -26.12 -44.03
N LEU A 21 16.91 -25.56 -44.74
CA LEU A 21 17.74 -24.44 -44.25
C LEU A 21 16.87 -23.21 -43.98
N THR A 22 15.94 -22.88 -44.87
CA THR A 22 15.00 -21.77 -44.69
C THR A 22 14.13 -21.99 -43.46
N ILE A 23 13.57 -23.19 -43.29
CA ILE A 23 12.74 -23.53 -42.11
C ILE A 23 13.57 -23.41 -40.82
N LEU A 24 14.80 -23.92 -40.80
CA LEU A 24 15.73 -23.78 -39.66
C LEU A 24 16.04 -22.30 -39.35
N THR A 25 16.23 -21.49 -40.39
CA THR A 25 16.48 -20.06 -40.24
C THR A 25 15.26 -19.37 -39.63
N PHE A 26 14.04 -19.67 -40.10
CA PHE A 26 12.81 -19.14 -39.51
C PHE A 26 12.59 -19.62 -38.07
N ALA A 27 12.87 -20.90 -37.78
CA ALA A 27 12.77 -21.42 -36.42
C ALA A 27 13.67 -20.65 -35.45
N LEU A 28 14.92 -20.34 -35.85
CA LEU A 28 15.83 -19.51 -35.06
C LEU A 28 15.34 -18.07 -34.89
N LEU A 29 14.77 -17.47 -35.94
CA LEU A 29 14.21 -16.11 -35.86
C LEU A 29 13.00 -16.03 -34.92
N ILE A 30 12.14 -17.06 -34.92
CA ILE A 30 10.97 -17.15 -34.03
C ILE A 30 11.38 -17.17 -32.56
N VAL A 31 12.50 -17.82 -32.21
CA VAL A 31 13.03 -17.81 -30.83
C VAL A 31 13.34 -16.38 -30.36
N GLY A 32 13.83 -15.52 -31.25
CA GLY A 32 14.03 -14.10 -30.95
C GLY A 32 12.72 -13.35 -30.73
N ALA A 33 11.69 -13.64 -31.53
CA ALA A 33 10.39 -13.00 -31.42
C ALA A 33 9.68 -13.28 -30.08
N ILE A 34 9.88 -14.48 -29.51
CA ILE A 34 9.32 -14.85 -28.18
C ILE A 34 9.90 -13.99 -27.05
N ASN A 35 11.11 -13.43 -27.23
CA ASN A 35 11.79 -12.61 -26.21
C ASN A 35 11.53 -11.10 -26.36
N VAL A 36 10.61 -10.69 -27.24
CA VAL A 36 10.25 -9.28 -27.40
C VAL A 36 9.39 -8.84 -26.21
N LYS A 37 9.91 -7.93 -25.39
CA LYS A 37 9.15 -7.25 -24.34
C LYS A 37 8.52 -5.98 -24.92
N MET A 38 7.22 -5.79 -24.69
CA MET A 38 6.57 -4.53 -25.05
C MET A 38 6.86 -3.49 -23.96
N ALA A 39 7.50 -2.39 -24.34
CA ALA A 39 7.53 -1.19 -23.52
C ALA A 39 6.25 -0.39 -23.84
N THR A 40 5.44 -0.14 -22.81
CA THR A 40 4.17 0.60 -22.93
C THR A 40 4.08 1.76 -21.94
N GLY A 41 5.08 1.94 -21.08
CA GLY A 41 5.11 3.04 -20.13
C GLY A 41 5.64 4.33 -20.75
N SER A 42 5.80 5.34 -19.90
CA SER A 42 6.29 6.67 -20.28
C SER A 42 7.67 6.61 -20.96
N GLU A 43 8.50 5.61 -20.65
CA GLU A 43 9.79 5.32 -21.28
C GLU A 43 9.73 5.09 -22.80
N THR A 44 8.53 4.83 -23.33
CA THR A 44 8.30 4.62 -24.78
C THR A 44 8.05 5.94 -25.51
N LEU A 45 7.54 6.95 -24.80
CA LEU A 45 7.04 8.20 -25.39
C LEU A 45 7.96 9.40 -25.10
N VAL A 46 8.82 9.32 -24.10
CA VAL A 46 9.75 10.39 -23.70
C VAL A 46 11.18 9.88 -23.55
N ASP A 47 12.15 10.78 -23.76
CA ASP A 47 13.57 10.47 -23.58
C ASP A 47 13.86 10.11 -22.11
N VAL A 48 14.35 8.90 -21.91
CA VAL A 48 14.71 8.35 -20.59
C VAL A 48 15.85 9.11 -19.90
N ASN A 49 16.63 9.89 -20.65
CA ASN A 49 17.70 10.73 -20.09
C ASN A 49 17.23 12.16 -19.76
N SER A 50 15.96 12.49 -20.04
CA SER A 50 15.40 13.79 -19.72
C SER A 50 15.24 13.97 -18.20
N SER A 51 15.46 15.19 -17.72
CA SER A 51 15.24 15.52 -16.30
C SER A 51 13.79 15.28 -15.87
N ALA A 52 12.83 15.46 -16.77
CA ALA A 52 11.42 15.21 -16.52
C ALA A 52 11.12 13.72 -16.30
N TYR A 53 11.66 12.84 -17.15
CA TYR A 53 11.51 11.39 -16.98
C TYR A 53 12.14 10.92 -15.67
N ILE A 54 13.38 11.33 -15.38
CA ILE A 54 14.09 10.94 -14.17
C ILE A 54 13.34 11.43 -12.92
N SER A 55 12.87 12.68 -12.92
CA SER A 55 12.11 13.23 -11.80
C SER A 55 10.79 12.51 -11.57
N ASN A 56 10.04 12.21 -12.64
CA ASN A 56 8.79 11.46 -12.54
C ASN A 56 9.05 10.03 -12.07
N LYS A 57 10.08 9.36 -12.59
CA LYS A 57 10.43 7.99 -12.17
C LYS A 57 10.80 7.92 -10.69
N VAL A 58 11.58 8.89 -10.20
CA VAL A 58 11.89 9.02 -8.77
C VAL A 58 10.62 9.28 -7.95
N MET A 59 9.69 10.10 -8.44
CA MET A 59 8.41 10.31 -7.76
C MET A 59 7.60 9.01 -7.68
N GLU A 60 7.44 8.29 -8.80
CA GLU A 60 6.72 7.02 -8.87
C GLU A 60 7.31 5.97 -7.92
N ASP A 61 8.64 5.82 -7.91
CA ASP A 61 9.33 4.83 -7.08
C ASP A 61 9.22 5.13 -5.57
N ASN A 62 9.01 6.40 -5.17
CA ASN A 62 8.91 6.81 -3.76
C ASN A 62 7.48 7.02 -3.27
N PHE A 63 6.54 7.37 -4.14
CA PHE A 63 5.18 7.79 -3.77
C PHE A 63 4.07 6.95 -4.42
N GLY A 64 4.43 5.97 -5.25
CA GLY A 64 3.50 5.26 -6.11
C GLY A 64 3.31 6.00 -7.44
N GLY A 65 2.99 5.25 -8.48
CA GLY A 65 2.72 5.80 -9.81
C GLY A 65 1.27 6.25 -9.95
N ASP A 66 0.48 5.44 -10.65
CA ASP A 66 -0.90 5.81 -10.99
C ASP A 66 -1.83 5.73 -9.77
N SER A 67 -2.66 6.76 -9.62
CA SER A 67 -3.70 6.82 -8.59
C SER A 67 -5.02 6.27 -9.12
N ILE A 68 -5.66 5.39 -8.35
CA ILE A 68 -7.02 4.91 -8.62
C ILE A 68 -7.98 5.73 -7.77
N LEU A 69 -8.95 6.40 -8.41
CA LEU A 69 -10.03 7.12 -7.73
C LEU A 69 -11.28 6.24 -7.66
N ILE A 70 -11.75 5.98 -6.43
CA ILE A 70 -13.01 5.27 -6.17
C ILE A 70 -14.02 6.29 -5.66
N LEU A 71 -15.14 6.43 -6.36
CA LEU A 71 -16.24 7.31 -5.98
C LEU A 71 -17.33 6.49 -5.29
N PHE A 72 -17.66 6.87 -4.06
CA PHE A 72 -18.81 6.33 -3.33
C PHE A 72 -20.01 7.26 -3.54
N GLU A 73 -21.10 6.72 -4.08
CA GLU A 73 -22.34 7.45 -4.31
C GLU A 73 -23.43 6.97 -3.36
N GLY A 74 -24.26 7.89 -2.86
CA GLY A 74 -25.35 7.61 -1.95
C GLY A 74 -26.04 8.89 -1.49
N ASP A 75 -27.11 8.75 -0.72
CA ASP A 75 -27.82 9.89 -0.13
C ASP A 75 -26.91 10.65 0.84
N GLN A 76 -26.91 11.98 0.77
CA GLN A 76 -25.97 12.84 1.49
C GLN A 76 -25.98 12.60 3.00
N ASP A 77 -27.16 12.37 3.58
CA ASP A 77 -27.34 12.18 5.02
C ASP A 77 -26.88 10.79 5.49
N GLU A 78 -26.84 9.81 4.58
CA GLU A 78 -26.52 8.42 4.90
C GLU A 78 -25.10 8.03 4.46
N LEU A 79 -24.50 8.72 3.48
CA LEU A 79 -23.20 8.39 2.91
C LEU A 79 -22.09 8.30 3.96
N LEU A 80 -22.14 9.18 4.96
CA LEU A 80 -21.19 9.24 6.09
C LEU A 80 -21.74 8.61 7.37
N SER A 81 -22.81 7.82 7.29
CA SER A 81 -23.27 7.02 8.43
C SER A 81 -22.19 6.03 8.85
N ILE A 82 -22.21 5.62 10.12
CA ILE A 82 -21.26 4.63 10.66
C ILE A 82 -21.25 3.34 9.83
N GLU A 83 -22.43 2.87 9.42
CA GLU A 83 -22.57 1.65 8.63
C GLU A 83 -21.90 1.79 7.24
N ASN A 84 -22.07 2.94 6.58
CA ASN A 84 -21.47 3.18 5.28
C ASN A 84 -19.97 3.46 5.36
N ILE A 85 -19.50 4.11 6.44
CA ILE A 85 -18.07 4.24 6.73
C ILE A 85 -17.42 2.87 6.95
N GLU A 86 -18.11 1.96 7.64
CA GLU A 86 -17.64 0.58 7.83
C GLU A 86 -17.54 -0.17 6.50
N LYS A 87 -18.54 -0.03 5.60
CA LYS A 87 -18.45 -0.58 4.24
C LYS A 87 -17.30 0.03 3.43
N MET A 88 -17.05 1.34 3.53
CA MET A 88 -15.88 1.97 2.91
C MET A 88 -14.56 1.40 3.46
N TRP A 89 -14.49 1.17 4.77
CA TRP A 89 -13.33 0.54 5.42
C TRP A 89 -13.10 -0.90 4.96
N GLU A 90 -14.15 -1.68 4.74
CA GLU A 90 -14.05 -3.03 4.18
C GLU A 90 -13.43 -3.03 2.78
N VAL A 91 -13.83 -2.08 1.93
CA VAL A 91 -13.25 -1.91 0.59
C VAL A 91 -11.75 -1.57 0.69
N GLU A 92 -11.37 -0.64 1.58
CA GLU A 92 -9.96 -0.32 1.82
C GLU A 92 -9.15 -1.53 2.31
N ASN A 93 -9.72 -2.32 3.22
CA ASN A 93 -9.04 -3.51 3.73
C ASN A 93 -8.83 -4.59 2.67
N GLN A 94 -9.69 -4.69 1.65
CA GLN A 94 -9.46 -5.60 0.53
C GLN A 94 -8.18 -5.19 -0.23
N PHE A 95 -7.98 -3.90 -0.45
CA PHE A 95 -6.81 -3.37 -1.15
C PHE A 95 -5.52 -3.43 -0.33
N LYS A 96 -5.62 -3.47 1.01
CA LYS A 96 -4.46 -3.56 1.90
C LYS A 96 -3.59 -4.82 1.68
N TYR A 97 -4.16 -5.87 1.11
CA TYR A 97 -3.45 -7.14 0.88
C TYR A 97 -2.82 -7.25 -0.51
N GLU A 98 -3.02 -6.26 -1.38
CA GLU A 98 -2.42 -6.24 -2.71
C GLU A 98 -1.00 -5.65 -2.64
N GLU A 99 0.00 -6.43 -3.05
CA GLU A 99 1.43 -6.04 -2.96
C GLU A 99 1.76 -4.80 -3.79
N ASP A 100 0.98 -4.52 -4.83
CA ASP A 100 1.19 -3.41 -5.76
C ASP A 100 0.49 -2.10 -5.32
N ILE A 101 -0.22 -2.08 -4.18
CA ILE A 101 -0.88 -0.89 -3.65
C ILE A 101 -0.02 -0.23 -2.59
N PHE A 102 0.62 0.88 -2.96
CA PHE A 102 1.54 1.61 -2.08
C PHE A 102 0.85 2.35 -0.93
N SER A 103 -0.30 2.97 -1.19
CA SER A 103 -1.05 3.73 -0.20
C SER A 103 -2.52 3.84 -0.60
N PHE A 104 -3.40 3.93 0.39
CA PHE A 104 -4.82 4.25 0.22
C PHE A 104 -5.24 5.22 1.31
N MET A 105 -6.21 6.08 1.00
CA MET A 105 -6.76 7.06 1.92
C MET A 105 -8.21 7.35 1.57
N SER A 106 -9.09 7.23 2.57
CA SER A 106 -10.47 7.69 2.52
C SER A 106 -10.91 8.30 3.86
N THR A 107 -12.16 8.78 3.90
CA THR A 107 -12.83 9.20 5.13
C THR A 107 -12.83 8.08 6.18
N ALA A 108 -12.99 6.82 5.78
CA ALA A 108 -13.00 5.68 6.70
C ALA A 108 -11.65 5.48 7.39
N SER A 109 -10.55 5.56 6.62
CA SER A 109 -9.18 5.57 7.16
C SER A 109 -8.96 6.68 8.19
N ILE A 110 -9.47 7.89 7.95
CA ILE A 110 -9.33 9.01 8.90
C ILE A 110 -10.07 8.70 10.21
N VAL A 111 -11.32 8.26 10.12
CA VAL A 111 -12.14 7.92 11.31
C VAL A 111 -11.51 6.78 12.10
N HIS A 112 -10.99 5.76 11.43
CA HIS A 112 -10.31 4.64 12.08
C HIS A 112 -9.06 5.11 12.84
N GLN A 113 -8.19 5.89 12.19
CA GLN A 113 -6.99 6.43 12.83
C GLN A 113 -7.30 7.36 14.01
N MET A 114 -8.37 8.16 13.93
CA MET A 114 -8.82 8.98 15.05
C MET A 114 -9.29 8.10 16.22
N THR A 115 -10.05 7.05 15.93
CA THR A 115 -10.58 6.11 16.93
C THR A 115 -9.45 5.34 17.61
N ASP A 116 -8.43 4.92 16.87
CA ASP A 116 -7.24 4.23 17.42
C ASP A 116 -6.44 5.14 18.35
N ARG A 117 -6.23 6.40 17.95
CA ARG A 117 -5.57 7.41 18.79
C ARG A 117 -6.37 7.68 20.06
N GLN A 118 -7.70 7.86 19.94
CA GLN A 118 -8.58 8.05 21.09
C GLN A 118 -8.53 6.86 22.05
N THR A 119 -8.56 5.64 21.52
CA THR A 119 -8.45 4.41 22.33
C THR A 119 -7.15 4.36 23.10
N THR A 120 -6.04 4.76 22.48
CA THR A 120 -4.72 4.81 23.14
C THR A 120 -4.71 5.87 24.25
N MET A 121 -5.20 7.07 23.98
CA MET A 121 -5.30 8.14 24.99
C MET A 121 -6.19 7.74 26.17
N ILE A 122 -7.33 7.07 25.92
CA ILE A 122 -8.22 6.59 26.99
C ILE A 122 -7.49 5.58 27.87
N LYS A 123 -6.75 4.62 27.28
CA LYS A 123 -5.97 3.64 28.05
C LYS A 123 -4.94 4.33 28.94
N GLU A 124 -4.22 5.32 28.42
CA GLU A 124 -3.25 6.10 29.19
C GLU A 124 -3.91 6.86 30.34
N GLN A 125 -5.02 7.56 30.06
CA GLN A 125 -5.76 8.31 31.08
C GLN A 125 -6.32 7.42 32.18
N VAL A 126 -6.83 6.23 31.85
CA VAL A 126 -7.30 5.25 32.84
C VAL A 126 -6.15 4.80 33.76
N LEU A 127 -4.95 4.58 33.21
CA LEU A 127 -3.77 4.27 34.03
C LEU A 127 -3.38 5.42 34.94
N THR A 128 -3.44 6.67 34.45
CA THR A 128 -3.20 7.87 35.28
C THR A 128 -4.21 7.98 36.41
N ILE A 129 -5.51 7.79 36.14
CA ILE A 129 -6.56 7.82 37.16
C ILE A 129 -6.33 6.71 38.19
N SER A 130 -6.00 5.50 37.76
CA SER A 130 -5.66 4.39 38.66
C SER A 130 -4.49 4.73 39.59
N GLY A 131 -3.44 5.36 39.05
CA GLY A 131 -2.32 5.86 39.84
C GLY A 131 -2.74 6.93 40.86
N GLY A 132 -3.54 7.91 40.44
CA GLY A 132 -4.06 8.96 41.32
C GLY A 132 -4.96 8.41 42.44
N LEU A 133 -5.84 7.45 42.14
CA LEU A 133 -6.67 6.76 43.12
C LEU A 133 -5.83 5.98 44.14
N LYS A 134 -4.75 5.33 43.70
CA LYS A 134 -3.81 4.65 44.60
C LYS A 134 -3.11 5.63 45.53
N GLU A 135 -2.70 6.80 45.02
CA GLU A 135 -2.13 7.85 45.86
C GLU A 135 -3.13 8.36 46.91
N MET A 136 -4.37 8.63 46.49
CA MET A 136 -5.44 9.03 47.42
C MET A 136 -5.69 7.96 48.49
N SER A 137 -5.72 6.68 48.11
CA SER A 137 -5.84 5.57 49.07
C SER A 137 -4.71 5.57 50.08
N ASN A 138 -3.46 5.78 49.64
CA ASN A 138 -2.31 5.86 50.53
C ASN A 138 -2.42 7.03 51.51
N LYS A 139 -2.82 8.23 51.03
CA LYS A 139 -3.06 9.39 51.90
C LYS A 139 -4.20 9.18 52.90
N LEU A 140 -5.27 8.47 52.51
CA LEU A 140 -6.36 8.13 53.43
C LEU A 140 -5.90 7.16 54.53
N ILE A 141 -5.05 6.18 54.20
CA ILE A 141 -4.44 5.27 55.18
C ILE A 141 -3.51 6.04 56.13
N GLU A 142 -2.71 6.97 55.61
CA GLU A 142 -1.83 7.85 56.38
C GLU A 142 -2.64 8.70 57.37
N VAL A 143 -3.67 9.42 56.90
CA VAL A 143 -4.58 10.20 57.75
C VAL A 143 -5.27 9.33 58.80
N GLY A 144 -5.74 8.14 58.42
CA GLY A 144 -6.34 7.19 59.36
C GLY A 144 -5.37 6.76 60.47
N SER A 145 -4.10 6.50 60.09
CA SER A 145 -3.04 6.13 61.04
C SER A 145 -2.67 7.29 61.96
N GLU A 146 -2.59 8.52 61.45
CA GLU A 146 -2.34 9.72 62.25
C GLU A 146 -3.48 10.01 63.24
N LEU A 147 -4.73 9.83 62.82
CA LEU A 147 -5.91 10.00 63.69
C LEU A 147 -5.99 8.92 64.78
N GLN A 148 -5.54 7.70 64.50
CA GLN A 148 -5.47 6.62 65.49
C GLN A 148 -4.31 6.82 66.49
N GLY A 149 -3.21 7.44 66.06
CA GLY A 149 -2.07 7.77 66.90
C GLY A 149 -2.24 9.04 67.76
N LYS A 150 -3.18 9.92 67.39
CA LYS A 150 -3.63 10.99 68.27
C LYS A 150 -4.71 10.44 69.19
N ASP A 151 -4.35 10.21 70.44
CA ASP A 151 -5.28 9.89 71.52
C ASP A 151 -6.29 11.07 71.65
N ILE A 152 -7.40 10.98 70.93
CA ILE A 152 -8.51 11.93 71.06
C ILE A 152 -9.10 11.64 72.43
N LYS A 153 -8.65 12.40 73.45
CA LYS A 153 -9.30 12.42 74.74
C LYS A 153 -10.79 12.65 74.50
N ASP A 154 -11.60 11.64 74.80
CA ASP A 154 -13.05 11.76 74.89
C ASP A 154 -13.31 12.96 75.82
N PRO A 155 -13.93 14.06 75.35
CA PRO A 155 -14.24 15.20 76.19
C PRO A 155 -15.39 14.77 77.11
N LYS A 156 -15.06 14.01 78.15
CA LYS A 156 -15.97 13.78 79.27
C LYS A 156 -15.47 14.58 80.45
N GLU A 157 -16.14 15.71 80.66
CA GLU A 157 -16.78 16.06 81.93
C GLU A 157 -18.06 16.84 81.64
#